data_AF-A0A935AES0-F1
#
_entry.id   AF-A0A935AES0-F1
#
_cell.length_a   1.000
_cell.length_b   1.000
_cell.length_c   1.000
_cell.angle_alpha   90.00
_cell.angle_beta   90.00
_cell.angle_gamma   90.00
#
_symmetry.space_group_name_H-M   'P 1'
#
loop_
_entity.id
_entity.type
_entity.pdbx_description
1 polymer ?
#
loop_
_entity_poly.entity_id
_entity_poly.type
_entity_poly.pdbx_seq_one_letter_code
_entity_poly.pdbx_strand_id
1 'polypeptide(L)'
;MKYFFITAGATLSSLAIFSVQLGLDNDSGWGPKRVALLLAGISGLIIGGAIHFFGNTAASAVQKFNAFVEARSSRTSRVIAASFVSCAVVISAYFWFIELDERIVGSDFEYYVEMAKSFKNGDLHLELAPPPELLALENPYDYFLRREKGVDNFPWDLSLYKDKFYIYWGPTPAAIASLLSRNLLNRIGDYHLALAAACGLFIYQILLIATYWKRELKHAPAWLLGILLLAVGFMTPAPIMLDGAKVYDAAIFSCQLFLMGGCFWAYSAFLDDSPPVWKLALAAAHWALSVGSRVIVLPGVAICVGLTLVFVYRYYKGKNIRMFAPAFLGVAIPLLIGGGMLAWYNWARFDSVFEFGLTYQLANIDYTNFTNVFNISRLPLNAGLYLAHPLNVSSRFPFIAPIEYVNSNERFAGLFFIAPYVFLLAFPIMRWAGDVLTVKPVALPRFFSGSWLSFSLMGTSLISILIIFSYYFPAMRFVEDFMPSMATFITIQTGLQYDGLQGKNSFQRILTGAALLLAFITIIANILLAVPDEGVVFAVNFLNDIYKLLGLK
;
A
#
# COMPACT_ATOMS: atom_id res chain seq x y z
N MET A 1 -11.09 29.52 -18.91
CA MET A 1 -11.09 28.74 -17.65
C MET A 1 -11.16 29.62 -16.40
N LYS A 2 -10.24 30.58 -16.17
CA LYS A 2 -10.28 31.45 -14.96
C LYS A 2 -11.58 32.23 -14.79
N TYR A 3 -12.03 32.91 -15.85
CA TYR A 3 -13.25 33.70 -15.79
C TYR A 3 -14.46 32.82 -15.53
N PHE A 4 -14.54 31.66 -16.17
CA PHE A 4 -15.60 30.66 -15.93
C PHE A 4 -15.72 30.26 -14.45
N PHE A 5 -14.61 29.94 -13.78
CA PHE A 5 -14.64 29.59 -12.35
C PHE A 5 -14.99 30.79 -11.46
N ILE A 6 -14.55 32.00 -11.81
CA ILE A 6 -14.93 33.22 -11.07
C ILE A 6 -16.41 33.54 -11.25
N THR A 7 -16.95 33.50 -12.47
CA THR A 7 -18.38 33.75 -12.70
C THR A 7 -19.23 32.65 -12.10
N ALA A 8 -18.90 31.37 -12.31
CA ALA A 8 -19.64 30.27 -11.70
C ALA A 8 -19.59 30.34 -10.15
N GLY A 9 -18.42 30.64 -9.58
CA GLY A 9 -18.24 30.84 -8.15
C GLY A 9 -19.09 31.98 -7.60
N ALA A 10 -19.03 33.16 -8.23
CA ALA A 10 -19.80 34.34 -7.85
C ALA A 10 -21.32 34.09 -7.97
N THR A 11 -21.75 33.42 -9.04
CA THR A 11 -23.16 33.07 -9.25
C THR A 11 -23.65 32.10 -8.18
N LEU A 12 -22.90 31.04 -7.87
CA LEU A 12 -23.29 30.06 -6.85
C LEU A 12 -23.28 30.66 -5.44
N SER A 13 -22.29 31.48 -5.10
CA SER A 13 -22.27 32.20 -3.81
C SER A 13 -23.42 33.21 -3.70
N SER A 14 -23.77 33.92 -4.78
CA SER A 14 -24.91 34.84 -4.79
C SER A 14 -26.24 34.10 -4.69
N LEU A 15 -26.40 32.99 -5.40
CA LEU A 15 -27.58 32.13 -5.29
C LEU A 15 -27.72 31.56 -3.87
N ALA A 16 -26.62 31.20 -3.20
CA ALA A 16 -26.65 30.77 -1.81
C ALA A 16 -27.06 31.91 -0.86
N ILE A 17 -26.50 33.10 -1.00
CA ILE A 17 -26.79 34.24 -0.11
C ILE A 17 -28.23 34.73 -0.30
N PHE A 18 -28.68 34.87 -1.55
CA PHE A 18 -29.98 35.45 -1.89
C PHE A 18 -31.09 34.41 -2.17
N SER A 19 -30.89 33.13 -1.83
CA SER A 19 -31.86 32.06 -2.19
C SER A 19 -33.27 32.33 -1.67
N VAL A 20 -33.43 32.96 -0.50
CA VAL A 20 -34.74 33.32 0.07
C VAL A 20 -35.42 34.45 -0.70
N GLN A 21 -34.67 35.52 -0.99
CA GLN A 21 -35.19 36.67 -1.75
C GLN A 21 -35.52 36.31 -3.20
N LEU A 22 -34.85 35.29 -3.75
CA LEU A 22 -35.08 34.75 -5.08
C LEU A 22 -36.15 33.64 -5.13
N GLY A 23 -36.73 33.25 -3.98
CA GLY A 23 -37.75 32.19 -3.90
C GLY A 23 -37.22 30.78 -4.21
N LEU A 24 -35.89 30.58 -4.14
CA LEU A 24 -35.22 29.31 -4.39
C LEU A 24 -35.16 28.42 -3.13
N ASP A 25 -35.31 29.03 -1.95
CA ASP A 25 -35.36 28.35 -0.66
C ASP A 25 -36.35 29.09 0.25
N ASN A 26 -37.23 28.35 0.93
CA ASN A 26 -38.26 28.91 1.81
C ASN A 26 -37.80 28.98 3.27
N ASP A 27 -36.62 28.43 3.59
CA ASP A 27 -36.03 28.49 4.92
C ASP A 27 -35.12 29.71 5.08
N SER A 28 -35.37 30.51 6.12
CA SER A 28 -34.56 31.69 6.45
C SER A 28 -33.20 31.35 7.07
N GLY A 29 -32.98 30.09 7.46
CA GLY A 29 -31.71 29.56 7.97
C GLY A 29 -30.69 29.16 6.89
N TRP A 30 -29.52 28.69 7.37
CA TRP A 30 -28.45 28.13 6.55
C TRP A 30 -28.57 26.60 6.49
N GLY A 31 -29.52 26.10 5.71
CA GLY A 31 -29.69 24.66 5.49
C GLY A 31 -28.52 24.01 4.72
N PRO A 32 -28.38 22.66 4.76
CA PRO A 32 -27.25 21.94 4.16
C PRO A 32 -27.04 22.24 2.67
N LYS A 33 -28.12 22.47 1.92
CA LYS A 33 -28.07 22.79 0.48
C LYS A 33 -27.51 24.18 0.22
N ARG A 34 -27.87 25.16 1.06
CA ARG A 34 -27.40 26.55 0.99
C ARG A 34 -25.92 26.64 1.37
N VAL A 35 -25.51 25.87 2.38
CA VAL A 35 -24.10 25.73 2.78
C VAL A 35 -23.29 25.06 1.67
N ALA A 36 -23.80 23.98 1.06
CA ALA A 36 -23.12 23.32 -0.06
C ALA A 36 -22.97 24.24 -1.28
N LEU A 37 -24.01 25.00 -1.63
CA LEU A 37 -23.96 26.01 -2.70
C LEU A 37 -22.95 27.12 -2.40
N LEU A 38 -22.91 27.59 -1.15
CA LEU A 38 -21.95 28.60 -0.73
C LEU A 38 -20.51 28.09 -0.78
N LEU A 39 -20.26 26.87 -0.28
CA LEU A 39 -18.94 26.23 -0.31
C LEU A 39 -18.47 25.97 -1.74
N ALA A 40 -19.36 25.51 -2.62
CA ALA A 40 -19.06 25.34 -4.05
C ALA A 40 -18.75 26.69 -4.72
N GLY A 41 -19.50 27.74 -4.37
CA GLY A 41 -19.27 29.10 -4.85
C GLY A 41 -17.93 29.68 -4.39
N ILE A 42 -17.63 29.58 -3.10
CA ILE A 42 -16.36 30.02 -2.49
C ILE A 42 -15.19 29.22 -3.10
N SER A 43 -15.34 27.90 -3.27
CA SER A 43 -14.31 27.07 -3.91
C SER A 43 -14.06 27.48 -5.37
N GLY A 44 -15.12 27.77 -6.13
CA GLY A 44 -15.01 28.32 -7.48
C GLY A 44 -14.30 29.68 -7.52
N LEU A 45 -14.57 30.56 -6.55
CA LEU A 45 -13.91 31.85 -6.39
C LEU A 45 -12.44 31.72 -5.99
N ILE A 46 -12.10 30.79 -5.09
CA ILE A 46 -10.72 30.50 -4.67
C ILE A 46 -9.94 29.89 -5.84
N ILE A 47 -10.50 28.91 -6.56
CA ILE A 47 -9.86 28.30 -7.74
C ILE A 47 -9.70 29.35 -8.84
N GLY A 48 -10.76 30.11 -9.15
CA GLY A 48 -10.75 31.17 -10.14
C GLY A 48 -9.76 32.29 -9.78
N GLY A 49 -9.74 32.71 -8.51
CA GLY A 49 -8.84 33.69 -7.94
C GLY A 49 -7.38 33.21 -7.89
N ALA A 50 -7.15 31.94 -7.57
CA ALA A 50 -5.82 31.34 -7.61
C ALA A 50 -5.27 31.28 -9.04
N ILE A 51 -6.11 30.91 -10.02
CA ILE A 51 -5.75 30.96 -11.44
C ILE A 51 -5.55 32.42 -11.91
N HIS A 52 -6.28 33.39 -11.32
CA HIS A 52 -6.20 34.81 -11.71
C HIS A 52 -4.95 35.51 -11.14
N PHE A 53 -4.69 35.39 -9.84
CA PHE A 53 -3.59 36.07 -9.14
C PHE A 53 -2.28 35.31 -9.20
N PHE A 54 -2.31 33.97 -9.09
CA PHE A 54 -1.09 33.15 -9.09
C PHE A 54 -0.81 32.50 -10.45
N GLY A 55 -1.80 32.41 -11.35
CA GLY A 55 -1.65 31.67 -12.62
C GLY A 55 -0.61 32.24 -13.61
N ASN A 56 -0.29 33.53 -13.57
CA ASN A 56 0.74 34.12 -14.43
C ASN A 56 2.02 34.48 -13.65
N THR A 57 1.89 35.06 -12.45
CA THR A 57 3.05 35.53 -11.67
C THR A 57 3.72 34.37 -10.93
N ALA A 58 2.97 33.48 -10.28
CA ALA A 58 3.54 32.29 -9.64
C ALA A 58 3.94 31.24 -10.68
N ALA A 59 3.23 31.11 -11.81
CA ALA A 59 3.70 30.28 -12.92
C ALA A 59 5.01 30.81 -13.52
N SER A 60 5.18 32.13 -13.67
CA SER A 60 6.45 32.70 -14.13
C SER A 60 7.55 32.61 -13.06
N ALA A 61 7.22 32.75 -11.77
CA ALA A 61 8.17 32.60 -10.67
C ALA A 61 8.61 31.15 -10.49
N VAL A 62 7.68 30.20 -10.57
CA VAL A 62 7.94 28.75 -10.59
C VAL A 62 8.68 28.36 -11.87
N GLN A 63 8.38 28.94 -13.03
CA GLN A 63 9.16 28.71 -14.25
C GLN A 63 10.58 29.27 -14.13
N LYS A 64 10.75 30.49 -13.59
CA LYS A 64 12.06 31.11 -13.36
C LYS A 64 12.86 30.32 -12.31
N PHE A 65 12.22 29.91 -11.23
CA PHE A 65 12.81 29.07 -10.19
C PHE A 65 13.17 27.68 -10.73
N ASN A 66 12.27 27.04 -11.47
CA ASN A 66 12.55 25.78 -12.14
C ASN A 66 13.71 25.95 -13.10
N ALA A 67 13.69 26.92 -14.01
CA ALA A 67 14.78 27.19 -14.95
C ALA A 67 16.12 27.45 -14.24
N PHE A 68 16.10 28.19 -13.12
CA PHE A 68 17.27 28.41 -12.27
C PHE A 68 17.80 27.11 -11.64
N VAL A 69 16.90 26.27 -11.14
CA VAL A 69 17.25 24.94 -10.60
C VAL A 69 17.73 24.00 -11.70
N GLU A 70 17.11 24.00 -12.89
CA GLU A 70 17.54 23.19 -14.03
C GLU A 70 18.93 23.60 -14.53
N ALA A 71 19.22 24.91 -14.53
CA ALA A 71 20.52 25.44 -14.93
C ALA A 71 21.65 25.06 -13.96
N ARG A 72 21.33 24.80 -12.69
CA ARG A 72 22.32 24.51 -11.63
C ARG A 72 22.36 23.05 -11.17
N SER A 73 21.41 22.22 -11.56
CA SER A 73 21.31 20.84 -11.07
C SER A 73 20.93 19.83 -12.16
N SER A 74 21.67 18.71 -12.18
CA SER A 74 21.38 17.61 -13.11
C SER A 74 20.01 16.98 -12.81
N ARG A 75 19.35 16.42 -13.83
CA ARG A 75 18.09 15.65 -13.66
C ARG A 75 18.22 14.60 -12.56
N THR A 76 19.35 13.89 -12.53
CA THR A 76 19.67 12.89 -11.49
C THR A 76 19.59 13.49 -10.09
N SER A 77 20.24 14.63 -9.86
CA SER A 77 20.26 15.28 -8.55
C SER A 77 18.85 15.71 -8.13
N ARG A 78 18.05 16.20 -9.08
CA ARG A 78 16.66 16.61 -8.82
C ARG A 78 15.75 15.44 -8.47
N VAL A 79 15.88 14.31 -9.18
CA VAL A 79 15.14 13.08 -8.86
C VAL A 79 15.52 12.58 -7.47
N ILE A 80 16.82 12.51 -7.16
CA ILE A 80 17.31 12.10 -5.83
C ILE A 80 16.78 13.03 -4.74
N ALA A 81 16.85 14.35 -4.95
CA ALA A 81 16.37 15.32 -3.97
C ALA A 81 14.86 15.19 -3.73
N ALA A 82 14.05 15.08 -4.79
CA ALA A 82 12.61 14.88 -4.67
C ALA A 82 12.28 13.58 -3.92
N SER A 83 12.97 12.48 -4.26
CA SER A 83 12.81 11.20 -3.56
C SER A 83 13.23 11.27 -2.09
N PHE A 84 14.33 11.93 -1.77
CA PHE A 84 14.81 12.08 -0.39
C PHE A 84 13.84 12.91 0.46
N VAL A 85 13.32 14.02 -0.09
CA VAL A 85 12.32 14.84 0.61
C VAL A 85 11.03 14.05 0.86
N SER A 86 10.50 13.35 -0.15
CA SER A 86 9.31 12.50 0.04
C SER A 86 9.56 11.37 1.04
N CYS A 87 10.75 10.77 1.02
CA CYS A 87 11.18 9.76 2.00
C CYS A 87 11.15 10.30 3.42
N ALA A 88 11.79 11.44 3.66
CA ALA A 88 11.84 12.07 4.98
C ALA A 88 10.43 12.41 5.50
N VAL A 89 9.57 12.97 4.65
CA VAL A 89 8.19 13.32 5.04
C VAL A 89 7.37 12.08 5.40
N VAL A 90 7.34 11.07 4.53
CA VAL A 90 6.51 9.88 4.75
C VAL A 90 7.01 9.04 5.91
N ILE A 91 8.32 8.81 6.02
CA ILE A 91 8.89 8.04 7.15
C ILE A 91 8.62 8.78 8.46
N SER A 92 8.82 10.10 8.51
CA SER A 92 8.49 10.88 9.72
C SER A 92 7.01 10.74 10.08
N ALA A 93 6.12 10.74 9.08
CA ALA A 93 4.70 10.51 9.31
C ALA A 93 4.39 9.07 9.76
N TYR A 94 5.12 8.06 9.31
CA TYR A 94 4.96 6.68 9.79
C TYR A 94 5.33 6.52 11.26
N PHE A 95 6.44 7.15 11.68
CA PHE A 95 6.79 7.26 13.10
C PHE A 95 5.71 8.00 13.89
N TRP A 96 5.16 9.06 13.30
CA TRP A 96 4.07 9.79 13.93
C TRP A 96 2.80 8.94 14.10
N PHE A 97 2.31 8.27 13.05
CA PHE A 97 1.09 7.47 13.11
C PHE A 97 1.18 6.34 14.13
N ILE A 98 2.33 5.68 14.24
CA ILE A 98 2.49 4.57 15.18
C ILE A 98 2.58 5.04 16.65
N GLU A 99 2.92 6.30 16.88
CA GLU A 99 3.01 6.96 18.19
C GLU A 99 1.72 7.69 18.60
N LEU A 100 0.70 7.77 17.74
CA LEU A 100 -0.55 8.50 18.00
C LEU A 100 -1.37 7.96 19.18
N ASP A 101 -1.11 6.72 19.59
CA ASP A 101 -1.73 6.10 20.75
C ASP A 101 -0.77 6.21 21.94
N GLU A 102 -1.18 6.85 23.05
CA GLU A 102 -0.54 6.66 24.36
C GLU A 102 -0.75 5.19 24.72
N ARG A 103 0.10 4.30 24.21
CA ARG A 103 0.00 2.87 24.49
C ARG A 103 0.33 2.64 25.96
N ILE A 104 -0.69 2.77 26.80
CA ILE A 104 -0.79 2.14 28.10
C ILE A 104 -0.49 0.68 27.83
N VAL A 105 0.68 0.24 28.29
CA VAL A 105 1.16 -1.13 28.30
C VAL A 105 0.10 -2.00 28.97
N GLY A 106 -0.81 -2.53 28.16
CA GLY A 106 -1.98 -3.31 28.57
C GLY A 106 -2.16 -4.50 27.63
N SER A 107 -1.30 -5.50 27.81
CA SER A 107 -1.49 -6.90 27.40
C SER A 107 -1.90 -7.22 25.95
N ASP A 108 -1.14 -6.77 24.94
CA ASP A 108 -1.15 -7.45 23.63
C ASP A 108 0.05 -8.42 23.55
N PHE A 109 -0.21 -9.68 23.21
CA PHE A 109 0.82 -10.70 23.02
C PHE A 109 1.64 -10.41 21.75
N GLU A 110 2.96 -10.44 21.85
CA GLU A 110 3.87 -10.08 20.74
C GLU A 110 4.28 -11.32 19.94
N TYR A 111 3.44 -11.72 18.98
CA TYR A 111 3.52 -12.98 18.25
C TYR A 111 4.88 -13.21 17.56
N TYR A 112 5.33 -12.31 16.69
CA TYR A 112 6.58 -12.51 15.96
C TYR A 112 7.81 -12.39 16.85
N VAL A 113 7.77 -11.53 17.88
CA VAL A 113 8.85 -11.42 18.86
C VAL A 113 8.97 -12.69 19.71
N GLU A 114 7.86 -13.25 20.20
CA GLU A 114 7.85 -14.51 20.96
C GLU A 114 8.27 -15.71 20.09
N MET A 115 7.88 -15.71 18.82
CA MET A 115 8.34 -16.71 17.86
C MET A 115 9.82 -16.59 17.54
N ALA A 116 10.35 -15.37 17.41
CA ALA A 116 11.78 -15.14 17.23
C ALA A 116 12.58 -15.63 18.44
N LYS A 117 12.07 -15.45 19.66
CA LYS A 117 12.68 -16.01 20.89
C LYS A 117 12.67 -17.54 20.87
N SER A 118 11.56 -18.15 20.45
CA SER A 118 11.42 -19.60 20.32
C SER A 118 12.40 -20.19 19.30
N PHE A 119 12.53 -19.56 18.13
CA PHE A 119 13.53 -19.94 17.11
C PHE A 119 14.97 -19.93 17.65
N LYS A 120 15.32 -18.94 18.50
CA LYS A 120 16.64 -18.89 19.12
C LYS A 120 16.90 -20.03 20.11
N ASN A 121 15.86 -20.67 20.63
CA ASN A 121 15.98 -21.84 21.50
C ASN A 121 15.95 -23.16 20.71
N GLY A 122 15.72 -23.11 19.40
CA GLY A 122 15.59 -24.30 18.54
C GLY A 122 14.15 -24.84 18.45
N ASP A 123 13.17 -24.13 19.01
CA ASP A 123 11.77 -24.52 19.00
C ASP A 123 11.01 -23.87 17.84
N LEU A 124 10.06 -24.61 17.25
CA LEU A 124 9.16 -24.09 16.21
C LEU A 124 7.76 -23.73 16.73
N HIS A 125 7.47 -24.06 17.99
CA HIS A 125 6.27 -23.65 18.72
C HIS A 125 6.59 -22.50 19.67
N LEU A 126 5.56 -21.82 20.15
CA LEU A 126 5.71 -20.76 21.16
C LEU A 126 6.14 -21.36 22.51
N GLU A 127 6.86 -20.55 23.31
CA GLU A 127 7.15 -20.87 24.72
C GLU A 127 5.86 -20.91 25.58
N LEU A 128 4.79 -20.24 25.13
CA LEU A 128 3.46 -20.26 25.75
C LEU A 128 2.82 -21.65 25.65
N ALA A 129 2.52 -22.26 26.80
CA ALA A 129 1.83 -23.54 26.88
C ALA A 129 0.30 -23.38 26.74
N PRO A 130 -0.40 -24.28 26.02
CA PRO A 130 -1.85 -24.35 26.03
C PRO A 130 -2.44 -24.65 27.42
N PRO A 131 -3.54 -24.00 27.83
CA PRO A 131 -4.23 -24.34 29.07
C PRO A 131 -4.67 -25.81 29.10
N PRO A 132 -4.49 -26.56 30.21
CA PRO A 132 -4.94 -27.96 30.30
C PRO A 132 -6.44 -28.13 30.04
N GLU A 133 -7.25 -27.15 30.45
CA GLU A 133 -8.69 -27.14 30.24
C GLU A 133 -9.04 -27.05 28.75
N LEU A 134 -8.20 -26.39 27.95
CA LEU A 134 -8.38 -26.29 26.49
C LEU A 134 -8.12 -27.65 25.84
N LEU A 135 -7.05 -28.32 26.27
CA LEU A 135 -6.67 -29.65 25.78
C LEU A 135 -7.68 -30.74 26.18
N ALA A 136 -8.41 -30.52 27.28
CA ALA A 136 -9.44 -31.43 27.77
C ALA A 136 -10.78 -31.30 27.02
N LEU A 137 -10.98 -30.28 26.18
CA LEU A 137 -12.18 -30.14 25.37
C LEU A 137 -12.27 -31.22 24.30
N GLU A 138 -13.48 -31.71 24.04
CA GLU A 138 -13.74 -32.67 22.95
C GLU A 138 -13.39 -32.09 21.58
N ASN A 139 -13.74 -30.82 21.35
CA ASN A 139 -13.32 -30.06 20.18
C ASN A 139 -12.78 -28.68 20.61
N PRO A 140 -11.46 -28.52 20.76
CA PRO A 140 -10.87 -27.23 21.14
C PRO A 140 -11.01 -26.17 20.04
N TYR A 141 -11.28 -26.55 18.79
CA TYR A 141 -11.41 -25.61 17.67
C TYR A 141 -12.78 -24.93 17.63
N ASP A 142 -13.81 -25.52 18.26
CA ASP A 142 -15.14 -24.92 18.36
C ASP A 142 -15.10 -23.65 19.23
N TYR A 143 -15.38 -22.51 18.61
CA TYR A 143 -15.40 -21.20 19.26
C TYR A 143 -16.50 -21.09 20.32
N PHE A 144 -17.71 -21.59 20.05
CA PHE A 144 -18.83 -21.46 20.98
C PHE A 144 -18.64 -22.36 22.20
N LEU A 145 -18.10 -23.57 22.01
CA LEU A 145 -17.76 -24.45 23.11
C LEU A 145 -16.72 -23.83 24.05
N ARG A 146 -15.64 -23.25 23.50
CA ARG A 146 -14.62 -22.54 24.30
C ARG A 146 -15.24 -21.41 25.12
N ARG A 147 -16.13 -20.61 24.52
CA ARG A 147 -16.84 -19.52 25.19
C ARG A 147 -17.78 -20.01 26.29
N GLU A 148 -18.53 -21.08 26.04
CA GLU A 148 -19.43 -21.69 27.02
C GLU A 148 -18.67 -22.21 28.24
N LYS A 149 -17.51 -22.84 28.02
CA LYS A 149 -16.67 -23.40 29.09
C LYS A 149 -15.71 -22.39 29.73
N GLY A 150 -15.65 -21.14 29.22
CA GLY A 150 -14.76 -20.10 29.72
C GLY A 150 -13.28 -20.39 29.48
N VAL A 151 -12.95 -21.11 28.40
CA VAL A 151 -11.59 -21.56 28.08
C VAL A 151 -11.09 -20.85 26.82
N ASP A 152 -11.15 -19.52 26.82
CA ASP A 152 -10.71 -18.65 25.74
C ASP A 152 -9.65 -17.62 26.18
N ASN A 153 -9.12 -17.75 27.40
CA ASN A 153 -8.10 -16.85 27.96
C ASN A 153 -6.68 -17.20 27.47
N PHE A 154 -6.43 -17.03 26.18
CA PHE A 154 -5.12 -17.14 25.54
C PHE A 154 -5.05 -16.20 24.32
N PRO A 155 -3.86 -15.91 23.76
CA PRO A 155 -3.75 -15.02 22.61
C PRO A 155 -4.56 -15.52 21.42
N TRP A 156 -5.26 -14.60 20.76
CA TRP A 156 -6.14 -14.88 19.64
C TRP A 156 -5.36 -15.43 18.42
N ASP A 157 -6.03 -16.18 17.54
CA ASP A 157 -5.48 -16.63 16.25
C ASP A 157 -4.22 -17.52 16.31
N LEU A 158 -3.95 -18.17 17.45
CA LEU A 158 -2.93 -19.22 17.55
C LEU A 158 -3.42 -20.54 16.93
N SER A 159 -2.49 -21.31 16.35
CA SER A 159 -2.74 -22.69 15.93
C SER A 159 -2.43 -23.66 17.06
N LEU A 160 -3.36 -24.54 17.41
CA LEU A 160 -3.15 -25.59 18.39
C LEU A 160 -2.91 -26.92 17.70
N TYR A 161 -1.74 -27.52 17.90
CA TYR A 161 -1.42 -28.83 17.32
C TYR A 161 -0.53 -29.64 18.25
N LYS A 162 -0.92 -30.90 18.53
CA LYS A 162 -0.21 -31.81 19.47
C LYS A 162 0.22 -31.10 20.76
N ASP A 163 -0.75 -30.50 21.44
CA ASP A 163 -0.58 -29.84 22.75
C ASP A 163 0.36 -28.63 22.76
N LYS A 164 0.61 -28.01 21.59
CA LYS A 164 1.50 -26.86 21.45
C LYS A 164 0.85 -25.74 20.64
N PHE A 165 1.21 -24.49 20.97
CA PHE A 165 0.80 -23.32 20.20
C PHE A 165 1.81 -22.96 19.11
N TYR A 166 1.30 -22.64 17.94
CA TYR A 166 2.06 -22.17 16.77
C TYR A 166 1.43 -20.91 16.20
N ILE A 167 2.21 -20.20 15.40
CA ILE A 167 1.77 -19.08 14.57
C ILE A 167 1.51 -19.61 13.16
N TYR A 168 0.28 -19.42 12.64
CA TYR A 168 -0.05 -19.80 11.27
C TYR A 168 0.46 -18.80 10.22
N TRP A 169 0.77 -17.57 10.65
CA TRP A 169 1.42 -16.58 9.81
C TRP A 169 2.82 -17.03 9.38
N GLY A 170 3.30 -16.49 8.26
CA GLY A 170 4.55 -16.93 7.66
C GLY A 170 5.78 -16.63 8.55
N PRO A 171 6.79 -17.52 8.60
CA PRO A 171 7.89 -17.41 9.55
C PRO A 171 8.90 -16.29 9.25
N THR A 172 8.89 -15.70 8.05
CA THR A 172 9.93 -14.75 7.62
C THR A 172 10.18 -13.60 8.61
N PRO A 173 9.16 -12.88 9.14
CA PRO A 173 9.41 -11.77 10.05
C PRO A 173 10.11 -12.21 11.34
N ALA A 174 9.66 -13.30 11.96
CA ALA A 174 10.30 -13.88 13.14
C ALA A 174 11.71 -14.44 12.83
N ALA A 175 11.90 -15.08 11.67
CA ALA A 175 13.20 -15.60 11.26
C ALA A 175 14.24 -14.48 11.14
N ILE A 176 13.86 -13.33 10.58
CA ILE A 176 14.73 -12.15 10.50
C ILE A 176 14.92 -11.53 11.88
N ALA A 177 13.86 -11.39 12.67
CA ALA A 177 13.95 -10.87 14.04
C ALA A 177 14.83 -11.75 14.94
N SER A 178 14.90 -13.06 14.70
CA SER A 178 15.75 -14.00 15.46
C SER A 178 17.25 -13.72 15.35
N LEU A 179 17.68 -12.93 14.35
CA LEU A 179 19.05 -12.44 14.21
C LEU A 179 19.41 -11.39 15.28
N LEU A 180 18.41 -10.78 15.91
CA LEU A 180 18.59 -9.80 16.97
C LEU A 180 18.95 -10.48 18.30
N SER A 181 19.63 -9.73 19.18
CA SER A 181 19.92 -10.23 20.54
C SER A 181 18.62 -10.42 21.34
N ARG A 182 18.60 -11.39 22.26
CA ARG A 182 17.44 -11.60 23.14
C ARG A 182 17.11 -10.34 23.97
N ASN A 183 18.13 -9.57 24.35
CA ASN A 183 17.95 -8.28 25.03
C ASN A 183 17.19 -7.26 24.17
N LEU A 184 17.44 -7.21 22.86
CA LEU A 184 16.72 -6.33 21.95
C LEU A 184 15.30 -6.85 21.70
N LEU A 185 15.12 -8.16 21.50
CA LEU A 185 13.80 -8.78 21.37
C LEU A 185 12.90 -8.51 22.58
N ASN A 186 13.45 -8.40 23.79
CA ASN A 186 12.69 -8.05 25.00
C ASN A 186 12.28 -6.56 25.06
N ARG A 187 12.78 -5.71 24.16
CA ARG A 187 12.51 -4.25 24.13
C ARG A 187 11.69 -3.80 22.93
N ILE A 188 11.46 -4.70 21.98
CA ILE A 188 10.67 -4.43 20.78
C ILE A 188 9.41 -5.30 20.78
N GLY A 189 8.44 -4.87 20.00
CA GLY A 189 7.17 -5.56 19.75
C GLY A 189 6.94 -5.72 18.24
N ASP A 190 5.89 -6.43 17.87
CA ASP A 190 5.52 -6.69 16.48
C ASP A 190 5.27 -5.40 15.70
N TYR A 191 4.78 -4.35 16.38
CA TYR A 191 4.61 -3.03 15.78
C TYR A 191 5.93 -2.41 15.29
N HIS A 192 7.05 -2.67 15.98
CA HIS A 192 8.37 -2.20 15.51
C HIS A 192 8.77 -2.92 14.23
N LEU A 193 8.45 -4.22 14.11
CA LEU A 193 8.67 -5.00 12.90
C LEU A 193 7.79 -4.50 11.77
N ALA A 194 6.52 -4.18 12.04
CA ALA A 194 5.59 -3.56 11.09
C ALA A 194 6.13 -2.22 10.58
N LEU A 195 6.57 -1.32 11.48
CA LEU A 195 7.14 -0.02 11.13
C LEU A 195 8.40 -0.16 10.25
N ALA A 196 9.32 -1.04 10.66
CA ALA A 196 10.55 -1.29 9.91
C ALA A 196 10.23 -1.82 8.50
N ALA A 197 9.26 -2.74 8.40
CA ALA A 197 8.83 -3.29 7.12
C ALA A 197 8.11 -2.25 6.24
N ALA A 198 7.24 -1.42 6.81
CA ALA A 198 6.56 -0.33 6.09
C ALA A 198 7.56 0.71 5.55
N CYS A 199 8.54 1.12 6.37
CA CYS A 199 9.62 2.01 5.94
C CYS A 199 10.43 1.39 4.80
N GLY A 200 10.83 0.12 4.94
CA GLY A 200 11.60 -0.58 3.91
C GLY A 200 10.80 -0.78 2.62
N LEU A 201 9.49 -1.06 2.71
CA LEU A 201 8.59 -1.15 1.56
C LEU A 201 8.59 0.16 0.79
N PHE A 202 8.39 1.27 1.48
CA PHE A 202 8.39 2.59 0.85
C PHE A 202 9.75 2.94 0.24
N ILE A 203 10.85 2.57 0.88
CA ILE A 203 12.20 2.71 0.31
C ILE A 203 12.32 1.91 -1.00
N TYR A 204 11.87 0.66 -1.07
CA TYR A 204 11.91 -0.12 -2.32
C TYR A 204 11.01 0.48 -3.40
N GLN A 205 9.84 1.01 -3.05
CA GLN A 205 8.99 1.74 -3.98
C GLN A 205 9.69 2.98 -4.53
N ILE A 206 10.34 3.78 -3.67
CA ILE A 206 11.15 4.93 -4.10
C ILE A 206 12.26 4.48 -5.04
N LEU A 207 13.05 3.48 -4.65
CA LEU A 207 14.16 2.97 -5.46
C LEU A 207 13.69 2.54 -6.85
N LEU A 208 12.57 1.83 -6.92
CA LEU A 208 11.99 1.37 -8.16
C LEU A 208 11.45 2.51 -9.03
N ILE A 209 10.57 3.36 -8.47
CA ILE A 209 9.92 4.46 -9.19
C ILE A 209 10.95 5.51 -9.61
N ALA A 210 11.86 5.94 -8.73
CA ALA A 210 12.86 6.95 -9.03
C ALA A 210 13.89 6.45 -10.05
N THR A 211 14.28 5.16 -9.98
CA THR A 211 15.13 4.55 -11.01
C THR A 211 14.44 4.57 -12.36
N TYR A 212 13.17 4.16 -12.42
CA TYR A 212 12.36 4.22 -13.64
C TYR A 212 12.24 5.65 -14.18
N TRP A 213 11.90 6.61 -13.30
CA TRP A 213 11.73 8.02 -13.64
C TRP A 213 13.00 8.67 -14.18
N LYS A 214 14.15 8.22 -13.68
CA LYS A 214 15.46 8.68 -14.15
C LYS A 214 15.85 8.03 -15.48
N ARG A 215 15.62 6.72 -15.64
CA ARG A 215 16.17 5.92 -16.76
C ARG A 215 15.28 5.91 -17.99
N GLU A 216 13.97 5.82 -17.79
CA GLU A 216 13.01 5.61 -18.89
C GLU A 216 12.30 6.90 -19.29
N LEU A 217 12.11 7.83 -18.33
CA LEU A 217 11.45 9.10 -18.60
C LEU A 217 12.47 10.19 -18.98
N LYS A 218 12.13 10.97 -20.00
CA LYS A 218 12.93 12.06 -20.58
C LYS A 218 12.42 13.45 -20.22
N HIS A 219 11.12 13.62 -19.95
CA HIS A 219 10.54 14.95 -19.80
C HIS A 219 9.72 15.15 -18.52
N ALA A 220 9.26 14.07 -17.90
CA ALA A 220 8.49 14.11 -16.67
C ALA A 220 9.33 14.75 -15.55
N PRO A 221 8.83 15.82 -14.90
CA PRO A 221 9.64 16.62 -13.98
C PRO A 221 9.78 15.96 -12.61
N ALA A 222 10.90 16.19 -11.93
CA ALA A 222 11.19 15.62 -10.62
C ALA A 222 10.25 16.10 -9.50
N TRP A 223 9.70 17.32 -9.60
CA TRP A 223 8.72 17.80 -8.62
C TRP A 223 7.41 16.98 -8.67
N LEU A 224 7.01 16.53 -9.88
CA LEU A 224 5.83 15.68 -10.04
C LEU A 224 6.09 14.33 -9.40
N LEU A 225 7.27 13.74 -9.62
CA LEU A 225 7.71 12.53 -8.92
C LEU A 225 7.58 12.68 -7.39
N GLY A 226 8.07 13.79 -6.82
CA GLY A 226 7.99 14.02 -5.38
C GLY A 226 6.56 13.94 -4.84
N ILE A 227 5.61 14.60 -5.51
CA ILE A 227 4.19 14.58 -5.11
C ILE A 227 3.56 13.18 -5.29
N LEU A 228 3.86 12.49 -6.40
CA LEU A 228 3.35 11.13 -6.60
C LEU A 228 3.94 10.15 -5.57
N LEU A 229 5.19 10.32 -5.14
CA LEU A 229 5.79 9.53 -4.06
C LEU A 229 5.11 9.80 -2.71
N LEU A 230 4.70 11.04 -2.42
CA LEU A 230 3.87 11.31 -1.25
C LEU A 230 2.54 10.57 -1.34
N ALA A 231 1.88 10.58 -2.52
CA ALA A 231 0.64 9.83 -2.72
C ALA A 231 0.83 8.32 -2.52
N VAL A 232 1.93 7.74 -3.01
CA VAL A 232 2.28 6.33 -2.77
C VAL A 232 2.49 6.04 -1.28
N GLY A 233 3.23 6.89 -0.57
CA GLY A 233 3.53 6.68 0.85
C GLY A 233 2.34 6.85 1.80
N PHE A 234 1.43 7.77 1.48
CA PHE A 234 0.20 8.01 2.25
C PHE A 234 -1.01 7.22 1.73
N MET A 235 -0.85 6.35 0.74
CA MET A 235 -2.00 5.61 0.22
C MET A 235 -2.52 4.59 1.25
N THR A 236 -3.85 4.44 1.32
CA THR A 236 -4.49 3.39 2.11
C THR A 236 -3.93 2.01 1.75
N PRO A 237 -3.74 1.10 2.70
CA PRO A 237 -4.05 1.22 4.14
C PRO A 237 -2.86 1.58 5.02
N ALA A 238 -1.68 1.90 4.47
CA ALA A 238 -0.47 2.03 5.28
C ALA A 238 -0.60 3.01 6.48
N PRO A 239 -1.14 4.25 6.33
CA PRO A 239 -1.37 5.12 7.49
C PRO A 239 -2.32 4.54 8.54
N ILE A 240 -3.40 3.88 8.10
CA ILE A 240 -4.42 3.29 8.98
C ILE A 240 -3.88 2.05 9.71
N MET A 241 -3.03 1.26 9.04
CA MET A 241 -2.41 0.06 9.64
C MET A 241 -1.32 0.40 10.65
N LEU A 242 -0.64 1.54 10.48
CA LEU A 242 0.39 1.98 11.42
C LEU A 242 -0.23 2.51 12.71
N ASP A 243 -1.41 3.13 12.62
CA ASP A 243 -2.27 3.39 13.77
C ASP A 243 -2.74 2.06 14.37
N GLY A 244 -2.26 1.72 15.57
CA GLY A 244 -2.61 0.45 16.23
C GLY A 244 -1.98 -0.83 15.64
N ALA A 245 -0.86 -0.74 14.90
CA ALA A 245 -0.19 -1.89 14.26
C ALA A 245 0.02 -3.11 15.20
N LYS A 246 -0.31 -4.31 14.70
CA LYS A 246 -0.19 -5.63 15.37
C LYS A 246 0.53 -6.67 14.46
N VAL A 247 0.46 -7.94 14.85
CA VAL A 247 1.03 -9.10 14.11
C VAL A 247 0.62 -9.13 12.64
N TYR A 248 -0.65 -8.83 12.31
CA TYR A 248 -1.15 -8.90 10.93
C TYR A 248 -0.41 -7.90 10.03
N ASP A 249 -0.16 -6.69 10.55
CA ASP A 249 0.46 -5.61 9.80
C ASP A 249 1.94 -5.91 9.57
N ALA A 250 2.64 -6.47 10.57
CA ALA A 250 4.00 -6.95 10.41
C ALA A 250 4.11 -8.04 9.33
N ALA A 251 3.14 -8.96 9.25
CA ALA A 251 3.10 -9.99 8.21
C ALA A 251 2.90 -9.39 6.81
N ILE A 252 1.95 -8.46 6.68
CA ILE A 252 1.57 -7.85 5.40
C ILE A 252 2.67 -6.92 4.89
N PHE A 253 3.15 -5.98 5.70
CA PHE A 253 4.24 -5.09 5.30
C PHE A 253 5.52 -5.87 4.96
N SER A 254 5.88 -6.91 5.71
CA SER A 254 7.06 -7.74 5.38
C SER A 254 6.88 -8.45 4.04
N CYS A 255 5.70 -9.02 3.78
CA CYS A 255 5.39 -9.65 2.50
C CYS A 255 5.59 -8.67 1.34
N GLN A 256 5.02 -7.47 1.45
CA GLN A 256 5.08 -6.45 0.40
C GLN A 256 6.48 -5.85 0.24
N LEU A 257 7.20 -5.63 1.35
CA LEU A 257 8.61 -5.22 1.37
C LEU A 257 9.43 -6.15 0.47
N PHE A 258 9.32 -7.45 0.70
CA PHE A 258 10.07 -8.45 -0.04
C PHE A 258 9.55 -8.61 -1.48
N LEU A 259 8.25 -8.50 -1.73
CA LEU A 259 7.72 -8.52 -3.09
C LEU A 259 8.30 -7.37 -3.94
N MET A 260 8.23 -6.14 -3.42
CA MET A 260 8.74 -4.94 -4.07
C MET A 260 10.27 -4.95 -4.17
N GLY A 261 10.97 -5.46 -3.16
CA GLY A 261 12.41 -5.67 -3.22
C GLY A 261 12.81 -6.63 -4.34
N GLY A 262 12.09 -7.74 -4.51
CA GLY A 262 12.30 -8.66 -5.62
C GLY A 262 12.07 -8.00 -6.98
N CYS A 263 11.01 -7.17 -7.08
CA CYS A 263 10.74 -6.38 -8.28
C CYS A 263 11.87 -5.39 -8.59
N PHE A 264 12.42 -4.71 -7.58
CA PHE A 264 13.55 -3.79 -7.72
C PHE A 264 14.83 -4.49 -8.19
N TRP A 265 15.20 -5.61 -7.57
CA TRP A 265 16.43 -6.34 -7.95
C TRP A 265 16.35 -6.90 -9.37
N ALA A 266 15.19 -7.45 -9.78
CA ALA A 266 14.97 -7.91 -11.15
C ALA A 266 14.99 -6.75 -12.15
N TYR A 267 14.28 -5.64 -11.87
CA TYR A 267 14.33 -4.46 -12.73
C TYR A 267 15.76 -3.90 -12.87
N SER A 268 16.48 -3.78 -11.75
CA SER A 268 17.88 -3.35 -11.71
C SER A 268 18.80 -4.26 -12.52
N ALA A 269 18.55 -5.57 -12.54
CA ALA A 269 19.28 -6.52 -13.39
C ALA A 269 19.05 -6.24 -14.88
N PHE A 270 17.84 -5.83 -15.26
CA PHE A 270 17.48 -5.57 -16.65
C PHE A 270 17.94 -4.19 -17.16
N LEU A 271 18.49 -3.36 -16.28
CA LEU A 271 19.11 -2.09 -16.64
C LEU A 271 20.61 -2.21 -16.91
N ASP A 272 21.24 -3.32 -16.53
CA ASP A 272 22.65 -3.58 -16.84
C ASP A 272 22.82 -4.07 -18.28
N ASP A 273 24.04 -3.98 -18.81
CA ASP A 273 24.37 -4.44 -20.17
C ASP A 273 23.97 -5.90 -20.41
N SER A 274 24.08 -6.74 -19.36
CA SER A 274 23.57 -8.11 -19.29
C SER A 274 23.00 -8.41 -17.91
N PRO A 275 21.86 -9.13 -17.79
CA PRO A 275 21.27 -9.46 -16.49
C PRO A 275 22.24 -10.27 -15.62
N PRO A 276 22.79 -9.70 -14.54
CA PRO A 276 23.77 -10.40 -13.71
C PRO A 276 23.07 -11.39 -12.78
N VAL A 277 23.67 -12.58 -12.64
CA VAL A 277 23.13 -13.70 -11.85
C VAL A 277 22.88 -13.31 -10.40
N TRP A 278 23.76 -12.51 -9.79
CA TRP A 278 23.62 -12.13 -8.39
C TRP A 278 22.40 -11.23 -8.12
N LYS A 279 22.04 -10.31 -9.03
CA LYS A 279 20.81 -9.50 -8.88
C LYS A 279 19.56 -10.36 -9.07
N LEU A 280 19.59 -11.30 -10.02
CA LEU A 280 18.52 -12.27 -10.22
C LEU A 280 18.34 -13.17 -8.99
N ALA A 281 19.44 -13.59 -8.37
CA ALA A 281 19.42 -14.36 -7.12
C ALA A 281 18.88 -13.55 -5.94
N LEU A 282 19.24 -12.27 -5.82
CA LEU A 282 18.63 -11.39 -4.83
C LEU A 282 17.13 -11.22 -5.08
N ALA A 283 16.71 -11.05 -6.33
CA ALA A 283 15.28 -10.94 -6.66
C ALA A 283 14.50 -12.19 -6.24
N ALA A 284 15.04 -13.37 -6.57
CA ALA A 284 14.48 -14.66 -6.19
C ALA A 284 14.44 -14.88 -4.67
N ALA A 285 15.51 -14.51 -3.95
CA ALA A 285 15.56 -14.60 -2.50
C ALA A 285 14.51 -13.70 -1.84
N HIS A 286 14.32 -12.48 -2.33
CA HIS A 286 13.27 -11.58 -1.86
C HIS A 286 11.88 -12.19 -2.13
N TRP A 287 11.60 -12.69 -3.32
CA TRP A 287 10.31 -13.33 -3.58
C TRP A 287 10.05 -14.57 -2.72
N ALA A 288 11.07 -15.37 -2.41
CA ALA A 288 10.95 -16.47 -1.45
C ALA A 288 10.60 -15.97 -0.03
N LEU A 289 11.27 -14.91 0.43
CA LEU A 289 10.97 -14.29 1.73
C LEU A 289 9.55 -13.70 1.77
N SER A 290 9.07 -13.13 0.66
CA SER A 290 7.71 -12.62 0.51
C SER A 290 6.66 -13.72 0.71
N VAL A 291 6.82 -14.86 0.01
CA VAL A 291 5.96 -16.04 0.22
C VAL A 291 6.06 -16.55 1.65
N GLY A 292 7.27 -16.53 2.23
CA GLY A 292 7.50 -16.91 3.62
C GLY A 292 6.95 -15.93 4.66
N SER A 293 6.56 -14.71 4.28
CA SER A 293 5.80 -13.79 5.14
C SER A 293 4.30 -14.07 5.01
N ARG A 294 3.80 -14.25 3.78
CA ARG A 294 2.40 -14.57 3.50
C ARG A 294 2.28 -15.43 2.24
N VAL A 295 1.83 -16.68 2.38
CA VAL A 295 1.71 -17.62 1.26
C VAL A 295 0.71 -17.15 0.19
N ILE A 296 -0.26 -16.30 0.55
CA ILE A 296 -1.29 -15.78 -0.36
C ILE A 296 -0.71 -14.97 -1.54
N VAL A 297 0.51 -14.44 -1.42
CA VAL A 297 1.22 -13.70 -2.47
C VAL A 297 1.81 -14.61 -3.56
N LEU A 298 1.84 -15.93 -3.34
CA LEU A 298 2.50 -16.91 -4.21
C LEU A 298 2.11 -16.77 -5.70
N PRO A 299 0.83 -16.60 -6.07
CA PRO A 299 0.46 -16.39 -7.48
C PRO A 299 1.07 -15.10 -8.08
N GLY A 300 1.13 -14.02 -7.30
CA GLY A 300 1.80 -12.78 -7.70
C GLY A 300 3.31 -12.97 -7.90
N VAL A 301 3.96 -13.66 -6.97
CA VAL A 301 5.38 -14.04 -7.10
C VAL A 301 5.61 -14.92 -8.33
N ALA A 302 4.72 -15.88 -8.60
CA ALA A 302 4.82 -16.74 -9.78
C ALA A 302 4.76 -15.95 -11.10
N ILE A 303 3.91 -14.90 -11.17
CA ILE A 303 3.88 -13.98 -12.31
C ILE A 303 5.24 -13.28 -12.46
N CYS A 304 5.78 -12.71 -11.38
CA CYS A 304 7.08 -12.02 -11.41
C CYS A 304 8.23 -12.95 -11.85
N VAL A 305 8.29 -14.16 -11.31
CA VAL A 305 9.28 -15.18 -11.67
C VAL A 305 9.12 -15.60 -13.13
N GLY A 306 7.91 -15.93 -13.55
CA GLY A 306 7.62 -16.35 -14.93
C GLY A 306 8.01 -15.27 -15.95
N LEU A 307 7.60 -14.02 -15.71
CA LEU A 307 7.98 -12.89 -16.57
C LEU A 307 9.49 -12.66 -16.58
N THR A 308 10.16 -12.81 -15.43
CA THR A 308 11.62 -12.70 -15.32
C THR A 308 12.33 -13.76 -16.16
N LEU A 309 11.92 -15.02 -16.06
CA LEU A 309 12.50 -16.12 -16.84
C LEU A 309 12.25 -15.96 -18.34
N VAL A 310 11.04 -15.56 -18.74
CA VAL A 310 10.72 -15.24 -20.14
C VAL A 310 11.60 -14.12 -20.65
N PHE A 311 11.80 -13.08 -19.85
CA PHE A 311 12.64 -11.94 -20.19
C PHE A 311 14.10 -12.33 -20.40
N VAL A 312 14.68 -13.02 -19.41
CA VAL A 312 16.06 -13.50 -19.42
C VAL A 312 16.29 -14.47 -20.58
N TYR A 313 15.35 -15.38 -20.84
CA TYR A 313 15.39 -16.29 -22.00
C TYR A 313 15.43 -15.52 -23.32
N ARG A 314 14.51 -14.57 -23.52
CA ARG A 314 14.47 -13.76 -24.76
C ARG A 314 15.74 -12.95 -24.94
N TYR A 315 16.27 -12.37 -23.88
CA TYR A 315 17.53 -11.62 -23.90
C TYR A 315 18.70 -12.49 -24.36
N TYR A 316 18.90 -13.66 -23.75
CA TYR A 316 20.05 -14.53 -24.08
C TYR A 316 19.86 -15.33 -25.37
N LYS A 317 18.62 -15.68 -25.76
CA LYS A 317 18.33 -16.31 -27.06
C LYS A 317 18.78 -15.43 -28.23
N GLY A 318 18.61 -14.12 -28.12
CA GLY A 318 19.07 -13.15 -29.13
C GLY A 318 20.57 -12.86 -29.10
N LYS A 319 21.31 -13.44 -28.13
CA LYS A 319 22.74 -13.23 -27.93
C LYS A 319 23.44 -14.59 -27.77
N ASN A 320 23.82 -14.95 -26.54
CA ASN A 320 24.45 -16.22 -26.23
C ASN A 320 23.55 -17.06 -25.30
N ILE A 321 22.85 -18.04 -25.86
CA ILE A 321 21.88 -18.86 -25.11
C ILE A 321 22.52 -19.68 -23.98
N ARG A 322 23.83 -19.97 -24.03
CA ARG A 322 24.53 -20.70 -22.94
C ARG A 322 24.49 -19.93 -21.62
N MET A 323 24.38 -18.61 -21.68
CA MET A 323 24.28 -17.73 -20.50
C MET A 323 22.87 -17.75 -19.86
N PHE A 324 21.89 -18.37 -20.50
CA PHE A 324 20.58 -18.58 -19.89
C PHE A 324 20.65 -19.55 -18.70
N ALA A 325 21.45 -20.62 -18.79
CA ALA A 325 21.57 -21.61 -17.72
C ALA A 325 22.01 -21.01 -16.37
N PRO A 326 23.12 -20.25 -16.28
CA PRO A 326 23.50 -19.62 -15.01
C PRO A 326 22.48 -18.59 -14.52
N ALA A 327 21.82 -17.85 -15.42
CA ALA A 327 20.77 -16.91 -15.04
C ALA A 327 19.51 -17.60 -14.52
N PHE A 328 19.11 -18.72 -15.14
CA PHE A 328 18.03 -19.58 -14.67
C PHE A 328 18.36 -20.16 -13.29
N LEU A 329 19.57 -20.69 -13.09
CA LEU A 329 20.01 -21.20 -11.79
C LEU A 329 20.06 -20.10 -10.73
N GLY A 330 20.44 -18.87 -11.11
CA GLY A 330 20.38 -17.71 -10.23
C GLY A 330 18.97 -17.44 -9.70
N VAL A 331 17.93 -17.64 -10.51
CA VAL A 331 16.53 -17.51 -10.07
C VAL A 331 16.04 -18.76 -9.34
N ALA A 332 16.33 -19.95 -9.87
CA ALA A 332 15.79 -21.20 -9.39
C ALA A 332 16.34 -21.61 -8.01
N ILE A 333 17.65 -21.46 -7.78
CA ILE A 333 18.29 -21.94 -6.54
C ILE A 333 17.71 -21.24 -5.30
N PRO A 334 17.63 -19.89 -5.22
CA PRO A 334 17.07 -19.23 -4.05
C PRO A 334 15.59 -19.56 -3.82
N LEU A 335 14.79 -19.73 -4.88
CA LEU A 335 13.39 -20.14 -4.78
C LEU A 335 13.25 -21.57 -4.26
N LEU A 336 14.09 -22.50 -4.73
CA LEU A 336 14.10 -23.89 -4.27
C LEU A 336 14.55 -23.99 -2.81
N ILE A 337 15.56 -23.21 -2.41
CA ILE A 337 16.00 -23.14 -1.00
C ILE A 337 14.86 -22.60 -0.14
N GLY A 338 14.28 -21.46 -0.50
CA GLY A 338 13.19 -20.85 0.27
C GLY A 338 11.95 -21.73 0.35
N GLY A 339 11.49 -22.27 -0.79
CA GLY A 339 10.36 -23.20 -0.84
C GLY A 339 10.63 -24.50 -0.07
N GLY A 340 11.84 -25.04 -0.16
CA GLY A 340 12.26 -26.21 0.61
C GLY A 340 12.30 -25.96 2.12
N MET A 341 12.81 -24.79 2.55
CA MET A 341 12.81 -24.40 3.95
C MET A 341 11.39 -24.20 4.50
N LEU A 342 10.49 -23.59 3.72
CA LEU A 342 9.08 -23.44 4.09
C LEU A 342 8.36 -24.79 4.16
N ALA A 343 8.60 -25.68 3.19
CA ALA A 343 8.03 -27.03 3.20
C ALA A 343 8.51 -27.83 4.42
N TRP A 344 9.81 -27.78 4.73
CA TRP A 344 10.36 -28.40 5.94
C TRP A 344 9.76 -27.79 7.21
N TYR A 345 9.65 -26.48 7.28
CA TYR A 345 9.08 -25.77 8.44
C TYR A 345 7.63 -26.17 8.70
N ASN A 346 6.82 -26.31 7.64
CA ASN A 346 5.45 -26.79 7.76
C ASN A 346 5.38 -28.26 8.18
N TRP A 347 6.18 -29.13 7.54
CA TRP A 347 6.24 -30.54 7.90
C TRP A 347 6.68 -30.76 9.35
N ALA A 348 7.67 -30.02 9.83
CA ALA A 348 8.17 -30.13 11.19
C ALA A 348 7.15 -29.66 12.25
N ARG A 349 6.21 -28.77 11.90
CA ARG A 349 5.16 -28.28 12.80
C ARG A 349 3.89 -29.13 12.76
N PHE A 350 3.50 -29.57 11.57
CA PHE A 350 2.15 -30.07 11.30
C PHE A 350 2.12 -31.43 10.59
N ASP A 351 3.26 -32.12 10.49
CA ASP A 351 3.45 -33.38 9.76
C ASP A 351 3.07 -33.33 8.26
N SER A 352 2.88 -32.13 7.70
CA SER A 352 2.49 -31.90 6.30
C SER A 352 3.19 -30.67 5.72
N VAL A 353 3.73 -30.80 4.50
CA VAL A 353 4.38 -29.68 3.79
C VAL A 353 3.37 -28.63 3.29
N PHE A 354 2.09 -29.02 3.16
CA PHE A 354 1.01 -28.16 2.64
C PHE A 354 0.12 -27.58 3.74
N GLU A 355 0.38 -27.91 5.00
CA GLU A 355 -0.33 -27.34 6.15
C GLU A 355 0.42 -26.10 6.65
N PHE A 356 -0.22 -24.94 6.62
CA PHE A 356 0.38 -23.67 7.03
C PHE A 356 -0.01 -23.28 8.47
N GLY A 357 -0.91 -24.04 9.09
CA GLY A 357 -1.44 -23.82 10.44
C GLY A 357 -2.91 -23.36 10.46
N LEU A 358 -3.47 -23.04 9.29
CA LEU A 358 -4.84 -22.50 9.16
C LEU A 358 -5.88 -23.50 9.66
N THR A 359 -5.73 -24.78 9.34
CA THR A 359 -6.68 -25.83 9.77
C THR A 359 -6.76 -25.95 11.29
N TYR A 360 -5.67 -25.63 11.98
CA TYR A 360 -5.54 -25.74 13.44
C TYR A 360 -5.75 -24.41 14.17
N GLN A 361 -6.13 -23.35 13.46
CA GLN A 361 -6.27 -22.01 14.03
C GLN A 361 -7.48 -21.94 14.98
N LEU A 362 -7.24 -21.40 16.18
CA LEU A 362 -8.25 -21.14 17.20
C LEU A 362 -8.93 -19.78 16.96
N ALA A 363 -9.74 -19.70 15.90
CA ALA A 363 -10.45 -18.47 15.50
C ALA A 363 -11.93 -18.48 15.94
N ASN A 364 -12.73 -17.57 15.39
CA ASN A 364 -14.20 -17.57 15.53
C ASN A 364 -14.90 -18.61 14.64
N ILE A 365 -14.15 -19.29 13.77
CA ILE A 365 -14.61 -20.34 12.87
C ILE A 365 -13.73 -21.57 13.09
N ASP A 366 -14.37 -22.74 13.09
CA ASP A 366 -13.67 -24.03 13.10
C ASP A 366 -13.21 -24.39 11.67
N TYR A 367 -11.92 -24.15 11.39
CA TYR A 367 -11.30 -24.45 10.09
C TYR A 367 -11.09 -25.94 9.82
N THR A 368 -11.31 -26.82 10.81
CA THR A 368 -11.32 -28.27 10.56
C THR A 368 -12.53 -28.68 9.71
N ASN A 369 -13.61 -27.89 9.78
CA ASN A 369 -14.86 -28.13 9.08
C ASN A 369 -15.17 -27.07 8.00
N PHE A 370 -14.58 -25.87 8.11
CA PHE A 370 -14.84 -24.77 7.18
C PHE A 370 -14.00 -24.86 5.89
N THR A 371 -14.64 -25.27 4.80
CA THR A 371 -13.98 -25.46 3.49
C THR A 371 -14.15 -24.27 2.53
N ASN A 372 -15.00 -23.30 2.86
CA ASN A 372 -15.39 -22.22 1.95
C ASN A 372 -14.58 -20.93 2.16
N VAL A 373 -13.27 -21.06 2.38
CA VAL A 373 -12.33 -19.96 2.68
C VAL A 373 -12.23 -18.97 1.51
N PHE A 374 -12.11 -19.48 0.28
CA PHE A 374 -12.11 -18.70 -0.94
C PHE A 374 -13.27 -19.11 -1.84
N ASN A 375 -14.05 -18.14 -2.32
CA ASN A 375 -15.16 -18.38 -3.23
C ASN A 375 -15.35 -17.20 -4.18
N ILE A 376 -15.39 -17.49 -5.47
CA ILE A 376 -15.53 -16.47 -6.52
C ILE A 376 -16.89 -15.73 -6.47
N SER A 377 -17.92 -16.35 -5.88
CA SER A 377 -19.23 -15.71 -5.70
C SER A 377 -19.18 -14.47 -4.79
N ARG A 378 -18.13 -14.34 -3.97
CA ARG A 378 -17.92 -13.17 -3.09
C ARG A 378 -17.37 -11.95 -3.82
N LEU A 379 -16.84 -12.12 -5.04
CA LEU A 379 -16.21 -11.02 -5.78
C LEU A 379 -17.09 -9.77 -5.89
N PRO A 380 -18.38 -9.83 -6.27
CA PRO A 380 -19.18 -8.61 -6.43
C PRO A 380 -19.41 -7.89 -5.09
N LEU A 381 -19.67 -8.64 -4.02
CA LEU A 381 -19.91 -8.09 -2.69
C LEU A 381 -18.63 -7.44 -2.14
N ASN A 382 -17.52 -8.16 -2.17
CA ASN A 382 -16.23 -7.66 -1.70
C ASN A 382 -15.73 -6.50 -2.58
N ALA A 383 -15.96 -6.53 -3.90
CA ALA A 383 -15.66 -5.39 -4.76
C ALA A 383 -16.45 -4.15 -4.34
N GLY A 384 -17.75 -4.29 -4.07
CA GLY A 384 -18.56 -3.19 -3.53
C GLY A 384 -18.02 -2.66 -2.21
N LEU A 385 -17.63 -3.57 -1.31
CA LEU A 385 -17.08 -3.24 0.01
C LEU A 385 -15.72 -2.52 -0.08
N TYR A 386 -14.73 -3.09 -0.78
CA TYR A 386 -13.41 -2.49 -0.88
C TYR A 386 -13.39 -1.23 -1.75
N LEU A 387 -14.18 -1.16 -2.82
CA LEU A 387 -14.11 -0.03 -3.76
C LEU A 387 -15.03 1.13 -3.37
N ALA A 388 -16.26 0.83 -2.94
CA ALA A 388 -17.34 1.81 -2.89
C ALA A 388 -18.04 1.91 -1.53
N HIS A 389 -17.57 1.22 -0.49
CA HIS A 389 -18.17 1.36 0.84
C HIS A 389 -18.11 2.82 1.31
N PRO A 390 -19.22 3.37 1.84
CA PRO A 390 -19.25 4.75 2.26
C PRO A 390 -18.30 5.02 3.43
N LEU A 391 -17.98 6.29 3.61
CA LEU A 391 -17.34 6.82 4.81
C LEU A 391 -18.35 7.67 5.58
N ASN A 392 -18.16 7.78 6.89
CA ASN A 392 -18.92 8.71 7.70
C ASN A 392 -18.32 10.11 7.55
N VAL A 393 -19.15 11.14 7.39
CA VAL A 393 -18.71 12.54 7.33
C VAL A 393 -19.25 13.28 8.55
N SER A 394 -18.36 13.94 9.27
CA SER A 394 -18.66 14.69 10.48
C SER A 394 -18.27 16.16 10.33
N SER A 395 -18.95 17.04 11.06
CA SER A 395 -18.54 18.45 11.22
C SER A 395 -17.40 18.63 12.22
N ARG A 396 -17.04 17.56 12.94
CA ARG A 396 -15.91 17.52 13.88
C ARG A 396 -14.74 16.81 13.25
N PHE A 397 -13.54 17.34 13.48
CA PHE A 397 -12.28 16.69 13.12
C PHE A 397 -12.23 15.27 13.73
N PRO A 398 -11.76 14.23 13.01
CA PRO A 398 -11.04 14.26 11.72
C PRO A 398 -11.93 14.39 10.45
N PHE A 399 -13.21 14.73 10.59
CA PHE A 399 -14.20 14.99 9.53
C PHE A 399 -14.63 13.77 8.71
N ILE A 400 -13.78 12.77 8.57
CA ILE A 400 -14.12 11.49 7.93
C ILE A 400 -13.71 10.33 8.82
N ALA A 401 -14.54 9.29 8.86
CA ALA A 401 -14.25 8.07 9.61
C ALA A 401 -14.71 6.82 8.83
N PRO A 402 -14.00 5.69 8.96
CA PRO A 402 -14.45 4.44 8.37
C PRO A 402 -15.68 3.93 9.14
N ILE A 403 -16.57 3.23 8.43
CA ILE A 403 -17.82 2.70 8.99
C ILE A 403 -17.62 1.21 9.31
N GLU A 404 -18.07 0.79 10.50
CA GLU A 404 -18.02 -0.61 10.91
C GLU A 404 -18.87 -1.50 10.01
N TYR A 405 -18.26 -2.57 9.51
CA TYR A 405 -18.95 -3.60 8.75
C TYR A 405 -19.32 -4.75 9.67
N VAL A 406 -20.61 -4.84 9.99
CA VAL A 406 -21.19 -5.74 11.01
C VAL A 406 -20.75 -7.20 10.88
N ASN A 407 -20.54 -7.70 9.65
CA ASN A 407 -20.21 -9.11 9.44
C ASN A 407 -18.77 -9.47 9.83
N SER A 408 -17.84 -8.51 9.86
CA SER A 408 -16.45 -8.75 10.27
C SER A 408 -16.00 -7.91 11.46
N ASN A 409 -16.83 -6.97 11.94
CA ASN A 409 -16.47 -5.95 12.95
C ASN A 409 -15.24 -5.13 12.56
N GLU A 410 -14.91 -5.09 11.27
CA GLU A 410 -13.82 -4.30 10.71
C GLU A 410 -14.37 -2.97 10.20
N ARG A 411 -13.59 -1.90 10.31
CA ARG A 411 -14.00 -0.57 9.82
C ARG A 411 -13.56 -0.38 8.38
N PHE A 412 -14.51 -0.03 7.50
CA PHE A 412 -14.30 0.11 6.07
C PHE A 412 -14.49 1.55 5.57
N ALA A 413 -13.65 1.94 4.62
CA ALA A 413 -13.87 3.07 3.76
C ALA A 413 -13.45 2.69 2.33
N GLY A 414 -14.32 2.93 1.35
CA GLY A 414 -14.11 2.48 -0.03
C GLY A 414 -13.00 3.27 -0.73
N LEU A 415 -12.18 2.56 -1.52
CA LEU A 415 -11.04 3.12 -2.26
C LEU A 415 -11.41 4.29 -3.18
N PHE A 416 -12.63 4.36 -3.71
CA PHE A 416 -13.07 5.50 -4.52
C PHE A 416 -13.09 6.83 -3.75
N PHE A 417 -13.28 6.78 -2.43
CA PHE A 417 -13.30 7.97 -1.59
C PHE A 417 -11.93 8.30 -1.00
N ILE A 418 -11.17 7.27 -0.63
CA ILE A 418 -9.95 7.44 0.18
C ILE A 418 -8.66 7.29 -0.63
N ALA A 419 -8.73 6.63 -1.79
CA ALA A 419 -7.61 6.46 -2.71
C ALA A 419 -8.02 6.78 -4.17
N PRO A 420 -8.66 7.93 -4.47
CA PRO A 420 -9.05 8.28 -5.83
C PRO A 420 -7.86 8.42 -6.80
N TYR A 421 -6.61 8.39 -6.29
CA TYR A 421 -5.40 8.17 -7.07
C TYR A 421 -5.52 6.98 -8.04
N VAL A 422 -6.28 5.93 -7.69
CA VAL A 422 -6.54 4.78 -8.58
C VAL A 422 -7.21 5.16 -9.90
N PHE A 423 -7.95 6.29 -9.96
CA PHE A 423 -8.59 6.74 -11.20
C PHE A 423 -7.60 7.21 -12.26
N LEU A 424 -6.32 7.42 -11.92
CA LEU A 424 -5.27 7.64 -12.92
C LEU A 424 -5.07 6.42 -13.84
N LEU A 425 -5.58 5.23 -13.47
CA LEU A 425 -5.68 4.06 -14.35
C LEU A 425 -6.60 4.27 -15.56
N ALA A 426 -7.46 5.29 -15.56
CA ALA A 426 -8.29 5.60 -16.73
C ALA A 426 -7.44 6.02 -17.94
N PHE A 427 -6.38 6.80 -17.74
CA PHE A 427 -5.53 7.29 -18.83
C PHE A 427 -4.79 6.20 -19.62
N PRO A 428 -4.11 5.21 -18.99
CA PRO A 428 -3.46 4.12 -19.74
C PRO A 428 -4.50 3.23 -20.43
N ILE A 429 -5.67 3.00 -19.81
CA ILE A 429 -6.77 2.24 -20.40
C ILE A 429 -7.34 2.94 -21.64
N MET A 430 -7.61 4.25 -21.55
CA MET A 430 -8.11 5.05 -22.68
C MET A 430 -7.13 5.05 -23.85
N ARG A 431 -5.82 5.13 -23.57
CA ARG A 431 -4.77 5.02 -24.60
C ARG A 431 -4.81 3.66 -25.28
N TRP A 432 -4.82 2.58 -24.50
CA TRP A 432 -4.89 1.23 -25.03
C TRP A 432 -6.17 1.01 -25.85
N ALA A 433 -7.33 1.46 -25.37
CA ALA A 433 -8.59 1.38 -26.10
C ALA A 433 -8.53 2.16 -27.43
N GLY A 434 -7.94 3.36 -27.44
CA GLY A 434 -7.71 4.12 -28.68
C GLY A 434 -6.78 3.42 -29.66
N ASP A 435 -5.71 2.77 -29.17
CA ASP A 435 -4.76 2.01 -29.99
C ASP A 435 -5.38 0.70 -30.54
N VAL A 436 -6.35 0.11 -29.84
CA VAL A 436 -7.12 -1.06 -30.34
C VAL A 436 -8.17 -0.65 -31.37
N LEU A 437 -8.86 0.47 -31.15
CA LEU A 437 -9.88 0.98 -32.06
C LEU A 437 -9.29 1.54 -33.36
N THR A 438 -8.07 2.08 -33.30
CA THR A 438 -7.31 2.45 -34.48
C THR A 438 -6.49 1.25 -34.91
N VAL A 439 -6.99 0.43 -35.84
CA VAL A 439 -6.38 -0.82 -36.34
C VAL A 439 -4.99 -0.56 -36.94
N LYS A 440 -4.01 -0.30 -36.08
CA LYS A 440 -2.60 -0.48 -36.33
C LYS A 440 -2.30 -1.81 -35.65
N PRO A 441 -1.70 -2.77 -36.35
CA PRO A 441 -1.09 -3.88 -35.65
C PRO A 441 -0.16 -3.22 -34.64
N VAL A 442 -0.52 -3.27 -33.36
CA VAL A 442 0.36 -2.87 -32.29
C VAL A 442 1.48 -3.88 -32.40
N ALA A 443 2.48 -3.52 -33.19
CA ALA A 443 3.77 -4.08 -33.03
C ALA A 443 4.00 -3.96 -31.51
N LEU A 444 4.35 -5.05 -30.86
CA LEU A 444 5.10 -4.93 -29.61
C LEU A 444 6.50 -4.45 -30.03
N PRO A 445 6.85 -3.15 -29.98
CA PRO A 445 8.26 -2.88 -29.81
C PRO A 445 8.55 -1.79 -28.76
N ARG A 446 9.62 -2.09 -28.01
CA ARG A 446 10.57 -1.17 -27.35
C ARG A 446 10.06 -0.49 -26.06
N PHE A 447 10.27 -1.16 -24.92
CA PHE A 447 11.33 -0.89 -23.93
C PHE A 447 11.34 -2.09 -22.97
N PHE A 448 12.29 -3.01 -23.17
CA PHE A 448 12.20 -4.37 -22.66
C PHE A 448 12.06 -4.43 -21.12
N SER A 449 12.88 -3.69 -20.37
CA SER A 449 12.83 -3.59 -18.90
C SER A 449 11.54 -2.95 -18.36
N GLY A 450 11.11 -1.84 -18.95
CA GLY A 450 9.95 -1.09 -18.48
C GLY A 450 8.60 -1.77 -18.71
N SER A 451 8.49 -2.56 -19.78
CA SER A 451 7.32 -3.42 -20.02
C SER A 451 7.25 -4.57 -19.01
N TRP A 452 8.38 -5.23 -18.71
CA TRP A 452 8.42 -6.27 -17.67
C TRP A 452 7.89 -5.73 -16.34
N LEU A 453 8.40 -4.56 -15.91
CA LEU A 453 8.01 -3.97 -14.63
C LEU A 453 6.51 -3.65 -14.59
N SER A 454 5.99 -3.06 -15.66
CA SER A 454 4.57 -2.72 -15.77
C SER A 454 3.67 -3.97 -15.71
N PHE A 455 4.03 -5.05 -16.43
CA PHE A 455 3.26 -6.29 -16.42
C PHE A 455 3.35 -7.02 -15.09
N SER A 456 4.52 -7.03 -14.44
CA SER A 456 4.67 -7.62 -13.10
C SER A 456 3.83 -6.89 -12.06
N LEU A 457 3.90 -5.56 -11.99
CA LEU A 457 3.13 -4.77 -11.01
C LEU A 457 1.62 -4.84 -11.26
N MET A 458 1.19 -4.78 -12.52
CA MET A 458 -0.22 -4.93 -12.87
C MET A 458 -0.71 -6.36 -12.59
N GLY A 459 0.05 -7.38 -12.99
CA GLY A 459 -0.31 -8.78 -12.80
C GLY A 459 -0.41 -9.17 -11.33
N THR A 460 0.56 -8.75 -10.51
CA THR A 460 0.55 -8.95 -9.05
C THR A 460 -0.62 -8.24 -8.40
N SER A 461 -0.88 -6.99 -8.75
CA SER A 461 -2.03 -6.25 -8.21
C SER A 461 -3.37 -6.93 -8.55
N LEU A 462 -3.59 -7.28 -9.82
CA LEU A 462 -4.85 -7.89 -10.26
C LEU A 462 -5.08 -9.28 -9.67
N ILE A 463 -4.04 -10.12 -9.58
CA ILE A 463 -4.19 -11.45 -8.98
C ILE A 463 -4.43 -11.36 -7.48
N SER A 464 -3.77 -10.43 -6.77
CA SER A 464 -4.03 -10.18 -5.35
C SER A 464 -5.45 -9.66 -5.12
N ILE A 465 -5.96 -8.74 -5.96
CA ILE A 465 -7.36 -8.28 -5.88
C ILE A 465 -8.32 -9.47 -6.04
N LEU A 466 -8.10 -10.33 -7.04
CA LEU A 466 -8.93 -11.51 -7.28
C LEU A 466 -8.96 -12.43 -6.04
N ILE A 467 -7.81 -12.66 -5.42
CA ILE A 467 -7.70 -13.51 -4.24
C ILE A 467 -8.39 -12.86 -3.03
N ILE A 468 -8.06 -11.61 -2.70
CA ILE A 468 -8.65 -10.89 -1.56
C ILE A 468 -10.16 -10.75 -1.69
N PHE A 469 -10.67 -10.45 -2.89
CA PHE A 469 -12.11 -10.31 -3.10
C PHE A 469 -12.84 -11.66 -3.08
N SER A 470 -12.12 -12.78 -3.25
CA SER A 470 -12.69 -14.12 -3.08
C SER A 470 -12.65 -14.62 -1.62
N TYR A 471 -11.86 -13.99 -0.76
CA TYR A 471 -11.67 -14.39 0.64
C TYR A 471 -12.93 -14.11 1.47
N TYR A 472 -13.23 -15.03 2.41
CA TYR A 472 -14.47 -14.98 3.18
C TYR A 472 -14.51 -13.85 4.23
N PHE A 473 -13.36 -13.44 4.78
CA PHE A 473 -13.27 -12.44 5.84
C PHE A 473 -12.69 -11.13 5.28
N PRO A 474 -13.51 -10.08 5.06
CA PRO A 474 -12.99 -8.82 4.56
C PRO A 474 -12.39 -7.97 5.70
N ALA A 475 -11.20 -7.41 5.47
CA ALA A 475 -10.57 -6.43 6.36
C ALA A 475 -9.78 -5.38 5.56
N MET A 476 -9.81 -4.11 5.98
CA MET A 476 -9.14 -3.02 5.27
C MET A 476 -7.62 -3.23 5.11
N ARG A 477 -6.97 -3.88 6.09
CA ARG A 477 -5.53 -4.23 6.01
C ARG A 477 -5.17 -5.06 4.77
N PHE A 478 -6.10 -5.86 4.23
CA PHE A 478 -5.83 -6.66 3.02
C PHE A 478 -5.73 -5.84 1.74
N VAL A 479 -6.09 -4.55 1.78
CA VAL A 479 -5.81 -3.64 0.66
C VAL A 479 -4.29 -3.55 0.40
N GLU A 480 -3.48 -3.66 1.45
CA GLU A 480 -2.01 -3.66 1.34
C GLU A 480 -1.48 -4.88 0.57
N ASP A 481 -2.24 -5.97 0.44
CA ASP A 481 -1.81 -7.13 -0.37
C ASP A 481 -1.74 -6.83 -1.88
N PHE A 482 -2.39 -5.76 -2.36
CA PHE A 482 -2.36 -5.35 -3.78
C PHE A 482 -2.00 -3.88 -4.02
N MET A 483 -2.18 -3.01 -3.04
CA MET A 483 -2.03 -1.57 -3.21
C MET A 483 -0.58 -1.14 -3.52
N PRO A 484 0.47 -1.67 -2.87
CA PRO A 484 1.84 -1.24 -3.15
C PRO A 484 2.25 -1.44 -4.61
N SER A 485 1.86 -2.57 -5.20
CA SER A 485 2.09 -2.87 -6.62
C SER A 485 1.23 -1.96 -7.52
N MET A 486 -0.04 -1.73 -7.16
CA MET A 486 -0.95 -0.85 -7.90
C MET A 486 -0.48 0.61 -7.90
N ALA A 487 -0.11 1.14 -6.74
CA ALA A 487 0.36 2.52 -6.55
C ALA A 487 1.61 2.77 -7.40
N THR A 488 2.58 1.87 -7.29
CA THR A 488 3.82 1.91 -8.08
C THR A 488 3.53 1.90 -9.58
N PHE A 489 2.63 1.00 -10.01
CA PHE A 489 2.21 0.91 -11.41
C PHE A 489 1.58 2.22 -11.88
N ILE A 490 0.62 2.77 -11.14
CA ILE A 490 -0.06 4.02 -11.47
C ILE A 490 0.94 5.18 -11.59
N THR A 491 1.87 5.29 -10.65
CA THR A 491 2.90 6.34 -10.68
C THR A 491 3.78 6.24 -11.92
N ILE A 492 4.24 5.02 -12.25
CA ILE A 492 5.03 4.76 -13.46
C ILE A 492 4.25 5.11 -14.73
N GLN A 493 2.99 4.66 -14.82
CA GLN A 493 2.13 4.95 -15.97
C GLN A 493 1.82 6.44 -16.12
N THR A 494 1.64 7.16 -15.02
CA THR A 494 1.43 8.61 -15.00
C THR A 494 2.65 9.33 -15.58
N GLY A 495 3.86 8.95 -15.16
CA GLY A 495 5.10 9.49 -15.70
C GLY A 495 5.28 9.18 -17.20
N LEU A 496 5.00 7.94 -17.61
CA LEU A 496 5.04 7.51 -19.02
C LEU A 496 4.07 8.30 -19.91
N GLN A 497 2.87 8.57 -19.42
CA GLN A 497 1.88 9.35 -20.18
C GLN A 497 2.27 10.81 -20.27
N TYR A 498 2.80 11.39 -19.19
CA TYR A 498 3.32 12.75 -19.22
C TYR A 498 4.36 12.92 -20.33
N ASP A 499 5.27 11.94 -20.47
CA ASP A 499 6.25 11.87 -21.55
C ASP A 499 5.64 11.58 -22.92
N GLY A 500 4.64 10.70 -23.00
CA GLY A 500 3.93 10.43 -24.25
C GLY A 500 3.16 11.64 -24.79
N LEU A 501 2.86 12.64 -23.94
CA LEU A 501 2.12 13.85 -24.28
C LEU A 501 3.02 15.04 -24.63
N GLN A 502 4.33 14.84 -24.86
CA GLN A 502 5.22 15.92 -25.31
C GLN A 502 4.68 16.64 -26.56
N GLY A 503 4.75 17.97 -26.54
CA GLY A 503 4.19 18.83 -27.58
C GLY A 503 2.67 19.07 -27.49
N LYS A 504 1.97 18.34 -26.61
CA LYS A 504 0.51 18.49 -26.36
C LYS A 504 0.25 19.19 -25.02
N ASN A 505 0.68 20.44 -24.91
CA ASN A 505 0.68 21.22 -23.65
C ASN A 505 -0.66 21.22 -22.90
N SER A 506 -1.81 21.27 -23.61
CA SER A 506 -3.13 21.24 -22.97
C SER A 506 -3.41 19.90 -22.27
N PHE A 507 -3.09 18.78 -22.92
CA PHE A 507 -3.30 17.45 -22.34
C PHE A 507 -2.31 17.17 -21.20
N GLN A 508 -1.06 17.64 -21.31
CA GLN A 508 -0.10 17.57 -20.21
C GLN A 508 -0.59 18.32 -18.97
N ARG A 509 -1.16 19.51 -19.15
CA ARG A 509 -1.75 20.29 -18.05
C ARG A 509 -2.95 19.58 -17.43
N ILE A 510 -3.82 18.95 -18.24
CA ILE A 510 -4.97 18.18 -17.74
C ILE A 510 -4.49 16.98 -16.92
N LEU A 511 -3.58 16.16 -17.45
CA LEU A 511 -3.03 15.01 -16.73
C LEU A 511 -2.35 15.44 -15.43
N THR A 512 -1.56 16.51 -15.48
CA THR A 512 -0.88 17.04 -14.30
C THR A 512 -1.89 17.54 -13.25
N GLY A 513 -2.90 18.31 -13.66
CA GLY A 513 -3.94 18.80 -12.76
C GLY A 513 -4.75 17.66 -12.13
N ALA A 514 -5.11 16.65 -12.92
CA ALA A 514 -5.78 15.44 -12.43
C ALA A 514 -4.89 14.67 -11.44
N ALA A 515 -3.63 14.42 -11.78
CA ALA A 515 -2.69 13.73 -10.90
C ALA A 515 -2.48 14.48 -9.58
N LEU A 516 -2.35 15.81 -9.60
CA LEU A 516 -2.22 16.64 -8.40
C LEU A 516 -3.49 16.60 -7.54
N LEU A 517 -4.66 16.74 -8.15
CA LEU A 517 -5.93 16.72 -7.41
C LEU A 517 -6.17 15.36 -6.76
N LEU A 518 -6.01 14.27 -7.50
CA LEU A 518 -6.25 12.91 -7.00
C LEU A 518 -5.21 12.50 -5.96
N ALA A 519 -3.93 12.89 -6.13
CA ALA A 519 -2.90 12.73 -5.13
C ALA A 519 -3.23 13.51 -3.84
N PHE A 520 -3.63 14.78 -3.97
CA PHE A 520 -3.99 15.61 -2.83
C PHE A 520 -5.16 15.01 -2.03
N ILE A 521 -6.24 14.62 -2.69
CA ILE A 521 -7.40 14.00 -2.01
C ILE A 521 -6.97 12.70 -1.33
N THR A 522 -6.17 11.86 -2.00
CA THR A 522 -5.70 10.60 -1.43
C THR A 522 -4.85 10.82 -0.18
N ILE A 523 -3.88 11.74 -0.23
CA ILE A 523 -3.01 12.04 0.91
C ILE A 523 -3.84 12.57 2.09
N ILE A 524 -4.69 13.57 1.85
CA ILE A 524 -5.48 14.19 2.92
C ILE A 524 -6.48 13.22 3.51
N ALA A 525 -7.21 12.46 2.69
CA ALA A 525 -8.18 11.49 3.18
C ALA A 525 -7.52 10.43 4.07
N ASN A 526 -6.33 9.95 3.70
CA ASN A 526 -5.62 8.94 4.47
C ASN A 526 -5.01 9.49 5.77
N ILE A 527 -4.47 10.71 5.76
CA ILE A 527 -4.01 11.35 6.99
C ILE A 527 -5.19 11.53 7.94
N LEU A 528 -6.33 12.01 7.46
CA LEU A 528 -7.52 12.20 8.32
C LEU A 528 -8.05 10.88 8.88
N LEU A 529 -8.08 9.81 8.08
CA LEU A 529 -8.57 8.51 8.53
C LEU A 529 -7.65 7.81 9.53
N ALA A 530 -6.36 8.12 9.52
CA ALA A 530 -5.37 7.55 10.43
C ALA A 530 -5.21 8.35 11.74
N VAL A 531 -5.91 9.48 11.89
CA VAL A 531 -5.89 10.27 13.12
C VAL A 531 -7.08 9.87 13.99
N PRO A 532 -6.87 9.49 15.27
CA PRO A 532 -7.96 9.07 16.16
C PRO A 532 -8.92 10.23 16.48
N ASP A 533 -10.14 9.91 16.91
CA ASP A 533 -11.19 10.89 17.25
C ASP A 533 -10.78 11.82 18.41
N GLU A 534 -9.87 11.39 19.30
CA GLU A 534 -9.26 12.22 20.35
C GLU A 534 -8.17 13.19 19.81
N GLY A 535 -7.82 13.05 18.54
CA GLY A 535 -6.75 13.78 17.85
C GLY A 535 -6.94 15.29 17.76
N VAL A 536 -8.05 15.86 18.25
CA VAL A 536 -8.22 17.32 18.42
C VAL A 536 -7.22 17.87 19.42
N VAL A 537 -7.02 17.20 20.56
CA VAL A 537 -6.04 17.63 21.58
C VAL A 537 -4.63 17.49 21.01
N PHE A 538 -4.36 16.40 20.28
CA PHE A 538 -3.07 16.14 19.68
C PHE A 538 -2.73 17.10 18.53
N ALA A 539 -3.64 17.36 17.59
CA ALA A 539 -3.40 18.29 16.48
C ALA A 539 -3.21 19.73 16.98
N VAL A 540 -3.93 20.12 18.02
CA VAL A 540 -3.70 21.39 18.73
C VAL A 540 -2.32 21.41 19.38
N ASN A 541 -1.89 20.32 20.03
CA ASN A 541 -0.55 20.22 20.62
C ASN A 541 0.55 20.24 19.55
N PHE A 542 0.39 19.52 18.45
CA PHE A 542 1.33 19.51 17.33
C PHE A 542 1.46 20.88 16.66
N LEU A 543 0.34 21.56 16.41
CA LEU A 543 0.37 22.94 15.93
C LEU A 543 1.05 23.86 16.96
N ASN A 544 0.71 23.75 18.24
CA ASN A 544 1.35 24.52 19.31
C ASN A 544 2.86 24.28 19.38
N ASP A 545 3.32 23.05 19.17
CA ASP A 545 4.74 22.72 19.19
C ASP A 545 5.45 23.22 17.94
N ILE A 546 4.81 23.18 16.76
CA ILE A 546 5.31 23.87 15.55
C ILE A 546 5.37 25.39 15.78
N TYR A 547 4.35 26.00 16.37
CA TYR A 547 4.32 27.43 16.70
C TYR A 547 5.48 27.79 17.65
N LYS A 548 5.69 27.01 18.72
CA LYS A 548 6.85 27.16 19.63
C LYS A 548 8.18 27.02 18.90
N LEU A 549 8.33 26.01 18.04
CA LEU A 549 9.57 25.69 17.33
C LEU A 549 9.92 26.75 16.27
N LEU A 550 8.90 27.38 15.68
CA LEU A 550 9.05 28.51 14.77
C LEU A 550 9.14 29.88 15.48
N GLY A 551 9.08 29.92 16.81
CA GLY A 551 9.12 31.15 17.60
C GLY A 551 7.91 32.08 17.38
N LEU A 552 6.82 31.54 16.85
CA LEU A 552 5.57 32.24 16.59
C LEU A 552 4.68 32.05 17.82
N LYS A 553 4.47 33.12 18.59
CA LYS A 553 3.59 33.13 19.77
C LYS A 553 2.12 33.17 19.40
#